data_AF-A0A3A9W524-F1
#
_entry.id   AF-A0A3A9W524-F1
#
_cell.length_a   1.000
_cell.length_b   1.000
_cell.length_c   1.000
_cell.angle_alpha   90.00
_cell.angle_beta   90.00
_cell.angle_gamma   90.00
#
_symmetry.space_group_name_H-M   'P 1'
#
loop_
_entity.id
_entity.type
_entity.pdbx_description
1 polymer ?
#
loop_
_entity_poly.entity_id
_entity_poly.type
_entity_poly.pdbx_seq_one_letter_code
_entity_poly.pdbx_strand_id
1 'polypeptide(L)'
;MTGERSAHTDGSSSCSGCGGEVNRPPAYRPVVQTIRPPGHRCATSYPATRHARRSRSVPGAHGAVSGATPSAQRRGVRRAGDAARPHGGGGGSGTPPAPSGTSERRGTMIPATPARAALSALGALLLVGSSAGVAHGQTDTLSTTDETFLTSAHQSNLAEIAAGEDARTSATTECVKEVGETLVIDHRRLDDSLTALAGRLNVALPDAPTPEQQQTLADLAALAGTPTYDEEWLRTEEAGHRATLELIDDEINGGENAEVIALAEAARPVVALHLEMVEGGRCDARPSGNVD
;
A
#
# COMPACT_ATOMS: atom_id res chain seq x y z
N MET A 1 -48.06 -46.36 -15.64
CA MET A 1 -48.05 -46.90 -17.01
C MET A 1 -48.25 -45.71 -17.94
N THR A 2 -47.17 -44.95 -18.16
CA THR A 2 -46.42 -44.86 -19.44
C THR A 2 -47.19 -44.11 -20.52
N GLY A 3 -47.01 -42.79 -20.53
CA GLY A 3 -47.34 -41.90 -21.65
C GLY A 3 -46.14 -41.76 -22.60
N GLU A 4 -46.48 -41.62 -23.88
CA GLU A 4 -45.66 -41.86 -25.06
C GLU A 4 -44.59 -40.81 -25.37
N ARG A 5 -43.61 -41.28 -26.16
CA ARG A 5 -42.53 -40.55 -26.80
C ARG A 5 -43.03 -39.68 -27.95
N SER A 6 -42.37 -38.56 -28.18
CA SER A 6 -41.99 -38.13 -29.53
C SER A 6 -40.66 -37.36 -29.51
N ALA A 7 -39.75 -37.82 -30.35
CA ALA A 7 -38.53 -37.16 -30.81
C ALA A 7 -38.92 -35.98 -31.75
N HIS A 8 -38.08 -35.07 -32.24
CA HIS A 8 -36.64 -34.92 -32.44
C HIS A 8 -36.47 -33.46 -32.94
N THR A 9 -35.34 -32.79 -32.70
CA THR A 9 -34.42 -32.24 -33.72
C THR A 9 -33.32 -31.39 -33.09
N ASP A 10 -32.11 -31.65 -33.58
CA ASP A 10 -30.83 -31.05 -33.28
C ASP A 10 -30.68 -29.57 -33.63
N GLY A 11 -29.70 -28.91 -33.00
CA GLY A 11 -29.26 -27.57 -33.35
C GLY A 11 -27.95 -27.20 -32.65
N SER A 12 -26.88 -27.94 -32.94
CA SER A 12 -25.51 -27.57 -32.57
C SER A 12 -25.07 -26.31 -33.32
N SER A 13 -24.45 -25.37 -32.62
CA SER A 13 -23.60 -24.33 -33.25
C SER A 13 -22.39 -24.10 -32.37
N SER A 14 -21.26 -24.59 -32.88
CA SER A 14 -19.92 -24.43 -32.33
C SER A 14 -19.39 -23.04 -32.70
N CYS A 15 -18.87 -22.28 -31.74
CA CYS A 15 -18.01 -21.14 -32.00
C CYS A 15 -16.60 -21.48 -31.51
N SER A 16 -15.72 -21.73 -32.48
CA SER A 16 -14.29 -21.87 -32.30
C SER A 16 -13.62 -20.49 -32.43
N GLY A 17 -12.68 -20.18 -31.53
CA GLY A 17 -11.48 -19.41 -31.83
C GLY A 17 -11.52 -17.88 -31.64
N CYS A 18 -10.92 -17.43 -30.54
CA CYS A 18 -10.03 -16.25 -30.38
C CYS A 18 -9.32 -16.49 -29.02
N GLY A 19 -8.05 -16.86 -28.92
CA GLY A 19 -6.90 -16.07 -29.35
C GLY A 19 -6.52 -15.11 -28.22
N GLY A 20 -5.89 -15.63 -27.16
CA GLY A 20 -5.52 -14.85 -25.96
C GLY A 20 -4.35 -13.91 -26.25
N GLU A 21 -4.59 -12.61 -26.13
CA GLU A 21 -3.59 -11.57 -26.17
C GLU A 21 -3.15 -11.25 -24.73
N VAL A 22 -1.85 -11.33 -24.49
CA VAL A 22 -1.20 -11.04 -23.21
C VAL A 22 -1.36 -9.56 -22.87
N ASN A 23 -2.14 -9.29 -21.84
CA ASN A 23 -2.43 -7.96 -21.33
C ASN A 23 -1.17 -7.37 -20.66
N ARG A 24 -0.46 -6.46 -21.33
CA ARG A 24 0.54 -5.59 -20.70
C ARG A 24 -0.20 -4.38 -20.10
N PRO A 25 0.03 -4.02 -18.83
CA PRO A 25 -0.56 -2.80 -18.28
C PRO A 25 0.03 -1.57 -18.99
N PRO A 26 -0.77 -0.51 -19.25
CA PRO A 26 -0.25 0.72 -19.80
C PRO A 26 0.63 1.44 -18.78
N ALA A 27 1.73 2.04 -19.27
CA ALA A 27 2.57 2.94 -18.49
C ALA A 27 1.76 4.18 -18.08
N TYR A 28 1.68 4.43 -16.78
CA TYR A 28 1.04 5.60 -16.20
C TYR A 28 1.64 6.89 -16.77
N ARG A 29 0.79 7.75 -17.32
CA ARG A 29 1.13 9.13 -17.72
C ARG A 29 0.51 10.08 -16.70
N PRO A 30 1.29 10.96 -16.06
CA PRO A 30 0.72 11.91 -15.11
C PRO A 30 -0.12 12.95 -15.88
N VAL A 31 -1.41 13.01 -15.57
CA VAL A 31 -2.28 14.11 -15.99
C VAL A 31 -2.03 15.28 -15.06
N VAL A 32 -1.34 16.31 -15.55
CA VAL A 32 -1.22 17.60 -14.86
C VAL A 32 -2.58 18.30 -14.95
N GLN A 33 -3.40 18.16 -13.90
CA GLN A 33 -4.60 18.98 -13.73
C GLN A 33 -4.19 20.33 -13.13
N THR A 34 -4.33 21.39 -13.92
CA THR A 34 -4.18 22.76 -13.44
C THR A 34 -5.31 23.11 -12.47
N ILE A 35 -5.01 23.19 -11.18
CA ILE A 35 -5.93 23.66 -10.15
C ILE A 35 -6.09 25.18 -10.28
N ARG A 36 -7.32 25.64 -10.53
CA ARG A 36 -7.72 27.05 -10.40
C ARG A 36 -7.93 27.38 -8.91
N PRO A 37 -7.44 28.53 -8.41
CA PRO A 37 -7.63 28.89 -7.01
C PRO A 37 -9.10 29.26 -6.69
N PRO A 38 -9.64 28.89 -5.52
CA PRO A 38 -10.97 29.30 -5.10
C PRO A 38 -10.99 30.78 -4.71
N GLY A 39 -11.97 31.50 -5.28
CA GLY A 39 -12.22 32.91 -5.01
C GLY A 39 -12.72 33.15 -3.58
N HIS A 40 -12.23 34.25 -3.00
CA HIS A 40 -12.64 34.77 -1.70
C HIS A 40 -14.15 35.03 -1.62
N ARG A 41 -14.79 34.56 -0.55
CA ARG A 41 -16.07 35.09 -0.08
C ARG A 41 -16.10 35.27 1.45
N CYS A 42 -16.84 36.29 1.83
CA CYS A 42 -16.78 37.07 3.06
C CYS A 42 -17.12 36.32 4.36
N ALA A 43 -16.44 36.74 5.42
CA ALA A 43 -16.73 36.42 6.81
C ALA A 43 -18.05 37.03 7.28
N THR A 44 -18.89 36.21 7.94
CA THR A 44 -19.94 36.66 8.84
C THR A 44 -19.59 36.22 10.25
N SER A 45 -19.35 37.21 11.11
CA SER A 45 -19.01 37.12 12.53
C SER A 45 -20.18 36.60 13.38
N TYR A 46 -19.92 35.63 14.26
CA TYR A 46 -20.77 35.31 15.43
C TYR A 46 -19.97 35.53 16.72
N PRO A 47 -20.57 36.16 17.76
CA PRO A 47 -19.87 36.45 19.02
C PRO A 47 -19.75 35.21 19.92
N ALA A 48 -18.56 35.03 20.49
CA ALA A 48 -18.24 34.01 21.49
C ALA A 48 -18.76 34.41 22.87
N THR A 49 -19.59 33.57 23.49
CA THR A 49 -19.90 33.62 24.92
C THR A 49 -18.99 32.67 25.70
N ARG A 50 -18.13 33.23 26.55
CA ARG A 50 -17.32 32.50 27.53
C ARG A 50 -18.22 31.98 28.66
N HIS A 51 -18.29 30.66 28.83
CA HIS A 51 -18.69 30.06 30.10
C HIS A 51 -17.48 29.45 30.80
N ALA A 52 -17.06 30.11 31.88
CA ALA A 52 -16.07 29.61 32.82
C ALA A 52 -16.62 28.36 33.54
N ARG A 53 -16.03 27.19 33.30
CA ARG A 53 -16.27 26.00 34.14
C ARG A 53 -15.38 26.07 35.37
N ARG A 54 -16.02 26.27 36.52
CA ARG A 54 -15.44 26.13 37.86
C ARG A 54 -15.11 24.67 38.14
N SER A 55 -13.85 24.43 38.50
CA SER A 55 -13.38 23.20 39.14
C SER A 55 -14.08 23.02 40.49
N ARG A 56 -14.68 21.84 40.73
CA ARG A 56 -15.10 21.39 42.06
C ARG A 56 -14.36 20.12 42.40
N SER A 57 -13.50 20.23 43.40
CA SER A 57 -12.89 19.12 44.15
C SER A 57 -13.95 18.42 44.99
N VAL A 58 -13.88 17.09 45.07
CA VAL A 58 -14.63 16.27 46.04
C VAL A 58 -13.61 15.44 46.84
N PRO A 59 -13.70 15.40 48.19
CA PRO A 59 -12.78 14.65 49.04
C PRO A 59 -13.21 13.19 49.22
N GLY A 60 -12.24 12.34 49.59
CA GLY A 60 -12.31 10.88 49.54
C GLY A 60 -12.96 10.15 50.71
N ALA A 61 -12.91 8.82 50.60
CA ALA A 61 -13.14 7.81 51.64
C ALA A 61 -12.62 6.46 51.11
N HIS A 62 -11.52 5.95 51.68
CA HIS A 62 -11.45 4.80 52.61
C HIS A 62 -11.46 3.41 51.96
N GLY A 63 -10.42 2.61 52.24
CA GLY A 63 -10.46 1.16 52.05
C GLY A 63 -9.08 0.52 51.90
N ALA A 64 -8.41 0.25 53.02
CA ALA A 64 -7.23 -0.59 53.10
C ALA A 64 -7.59 -2.07 52.88
N VAL A 65 -6.76 -2.84 52.15
CA VAL A 65 -6.62 -4.29 52.38
C VAL A 65 -5.16 -4.71 52.16
N SER A 66 -4.64 -5.34 53.21
CA SER A 66 -3.34 -6.00 53.34
C SER A 66 -3.09 -7.10 52.31
N GLY A 67 -1.81 -7.39 52.08
CA GLY A 67 -1.35 -8.44 51.20
C GLY A 67 -1.60 -9.87 51.66
N ALA A 68 -1.32 -10.81 50.75
CA ALA A 68 -0.88 -12.17 51.03
C ALA A 68 -0.43 -12.85 49.73
N THR A 69 0.84 -13.22 49.66
CA THR A 69 1.32 -14.39 48.88
C THR A 69 0.76 -15.67 49.51
N PRO A 70 0.58 -16.77 48.74
CA PRO A 70 1.55 -17.84 48.89
C PRO A 70 1.90 -18.61 47.60
N SER A 71 3.17 -19.00 47.54
CA SER A 71 3.67 -20.14 46.76
C SER A 71 3.00 -21.45 47.19
N ALA A 72 2.60 -22.29 46.24
CA ALA A 72 2.45 -23.72 46.48
C ALA A 72 2.77 -24.52 45.21
N GLN A 73 3.89 -25.22 45.32
CA GLN A 73 4.41 -26.21 44.41
C GLN A 73 3.59 -27.51 44.45
N ARG A 74 3.29 -28.12 43.29
CA ARG A 74 3.11 -29.57 43.18
C ARG A 74 3.80 -30.14 41.95
N ARG A 75 4.41 -31.30 42.19
CA ARG A 75 5.23 -32.14 41.29
C ARG A 75 4.40 -33.29 40.72
N GLY A 76 4.89 -33.81 39.58
CA GLY A 76 4.72 -35.19 39.11
C GLY A 76 3.56 -35.36 38.13
N VAL A 77 3.61 -36.18 37.07
CA VAL A 77 4.45 -37.34 36.71
C VAL A 77 4.38 -37.56 35.17
N ARG A 78 5.38 -38.25 34.62
CA ARG A 78 5.71 -38.56 33.21
C ARG A 78 4.78 -39.59 32.51
N ARG A 79 4.74 -39.54 31.17
CA ARG A 79 4.87 -40.65 30.16
C ARG A 79 4.72 -40.03 28.75
N ALA A 80 5.59 -40.16 27.74
CA ALA A 80 6.34 -41.27 27.14
C ALA A 80 5.49 -42.32 26.41
N GLY A 81 5.69 -42.40 25.10
CA GLY A 81 5.22 -43.41 24.13
C GLY A 81 4.47 -42.74 22.96
N ASP A 82 4.64 -43.07 21.68
CA ASP A 82 5.58 -43.93 20.96
C ASP A 82 5.45 -43.61 19.46
N ALA A 83 6.45 -44.00 18.69
CA ALA A 83 6.58 -43.84 17.24
C ALA A 83 5.56 -44.63 16.41
N ALA A 84 5.22 -44.12 15.20
CA ALA A 84 5.05 -44.94 14.00
C ALA A 84 4.96 -44.08 12.71
N ARG A 85 6.00 -44.19 11.88
CA ARG A 85 5.97 -44.17 10.40
C ARG A 85 5.45 -45.55 9.92
N PRO A 86 4.95 -45.78 8.67
CA PRO A 86 5.81 -45.61 7.48
C PRO A 86 5.20 -45.47 6.05
N HIS A 87 6.14 -45.20 5.12
CA HIS A 87 6.32 -45.63 3.70
C HIS A 87 5.40 -45.21 2.52
N GLY A 88 6.10 -44.78 1.46
CA GLY A 88 5.76 -44.92 0.02
C GLY A 88 5.71 -43.57 -0.72
N GLY A 89 6.43 -43.25 -1.79
CA GLY A 89 7.29 -44.00 -2.71
C GLY A 89 6.99 -43.55 -4.15
N GLY A 90 8.03 -43.15 -4.92
CA GLY A 90 7.98 -42.88 -6.37
C GLY A 90 7.90 -41.38 -6.71
N GLY A 91 8.77 -40.76 -7.52
CA GLY A 91 9.60 -41.29 -8.62
C GLY A 91 9.12 -40.60 -9.91
N GLY A 92 9.90 -39.66 -10.45
CA GLY A 92 9.50 -38.93 -11.66
C GLY A 92 10.45 -37.80 -12.06
N SER A 93 11.63 -38.17 -12.54
CA SER A 93 12.55 -37.30 -13.27
C SER A 93 11.96 -36.94 -14.65
N GLY A 94 11.70 -35.65 -14.88
CA GLY A 94 11.32 -35.10 -16.20
C GLY A 94 12.24 -33.94 -16.57
N THR A 95 13.20 -34.20 -17.45
CA THR A 95 14.09 -33.22 -18.06
C THR A 95 13.34 -32.41 -19.13
N PRO A 96 13.53 -31.07 -19.25
CA PRO A 96 12.99 -30.31 -20.37
C PRO A 96 13.98 -30.28 -21.56
N PRO A 97 13.51 -30.31 -22.82
CA PRO A 97 14.32 -29.90 -23.95
C PRO A 97 14.14 -28.39 -24.23
N ALA A 98 15.27 -27.71 -24.43
CA ALA A 98 15.35 -26.35 -24.95
C ALA A 98 15.03 -26.28 -26.46
N PRO A 99 14.49 -25.17 -26.97
CA PRO A 99 14.59 -24.84 -28.39
C PRO A 99 15.75 -23.86 -28.64
N SER A 100 16.77 -24.32 -29.37
CA SER A 100 17.70 -23.46 -30.11
C SER A 100 17.08 -23.15 -31.47
N GLY A 101 16.73 -21.90 -31.71
CA GLY A 101 16.19 -21.41 -32.98
C GLY A 101 16.82 -20.07 -33.32
N THR A 102 17.95 -20.11 -34.01
CA THR A 102 18.55 -18.98 -34.70
C THR A 102 17.69 -18.61 -35.90
N SER A 103 17.32 -17.33 -36.03
CA SER A 103 16.88 -16.75 -37.29
C SER A 103 17.45 -15.34 -37.43
N GLU A 104 18.66 -15.28 -37.97
CA GLU A 104 19.15 -14.10 -38.67
C GLU A 104 18.13 -13.71 -39.75
N ARG A 105 17.67 -12.44 -39.74
CA ARG A 105 17.11 -11.85 -40.96
C ARG A 105 17.78 -10.53 -41.28
N ARG A 106 18.59 -10.68 -42.33
CA ARG A 106 19.35 -9.74 -43.13
C ARG A 106 18.42 -8.81 -43.94
N GLY A 107 18.86 -7.57 -44.12
CA GLY A 107 18.42 -6.64 -45.17
C GLY A 107 17.10 -5.92 -44.88
N THR A 108 17.01 -4.60 -44.97
CA THR A 108 17.16 -3.90 -46.26
C THR A 108 17.51 -2.42 -46.04
N MET A 109 18.59 -1.99 -46.69
CA MET A 109 18.94 -0.58 -46.97
C MET A 109 17.94 0.03 -47.96
N ILE A 110 17.48 1.26 -47.71
CA ILE A 110 16.96 2.16 -48.75
C ILE A 110 17.44 3.61 -48.44
N PRO A 111 17.72 4.43 -49.47
CA PRO A 111 18.91 5.30 -49.51
C PRO A 111 18.65 6.78 -49.23
N ALA A 112 19.77 7.48 -49.06
CA ALA A 112 19.90 8.93 -49.01
C ALA A 112 19.46 9.62 -50.33
N THR A 113 18.92 10.83 -50.20
CA THR A 113 18.98 11.85 -51.25
C THR A 113 19.43 13.20 -50.68
N PRO A 114 20.22 13.98 -51.45
CA PRO A 114 20.82 15.23 -51.01
C PRO A 114 20.01 16.45 -51.47
N ALA A 115 20.19 17.60 -50.81
CA ALA A 115 20.40 18.88 -51.49
C ALA A 115 20.73 19.97 -50.47
N ARG A 116 21.88 20.61 -50.70
CA ARG A 116 22.36 21.79 -49.99
C ARG A 116 21.67 23.03 -50.56
N ALA A 117 21.37 24.01 -49.71
CA ALA A 117 21.41 25.41 -50.09
C ALA A 117 21.89 26.22 -48.88
N ALA A 118 23.09 26.79 -49.02
CA ALA A 118 23.61 27.83 -48.14
C ALA A 118 23.16 29.19 -48.69
N LEU A 119 22.90 30.18 -47.81
CA LEU A 119 23.59 31.49 -47.78
C LEU A 119 22.87 32.47 -46.81
N SER A 120 23.58 32.76 -45.72
CA SER A 120 23.81 34.05 -45.05
C SER A 120 22.77 35.17 -45.06
N ALA A 121 22.38 35.62 -43.86
CA ALA A 121 22.20 37.04 -43.54
C ALA A 121 22.50 37.31 -42.04
N LEU A 122 23.34 38.33 -41.81
CA LEU A 122 23.74 38.85 -40.49
C LEU A 122 22.57 39.56 -39.78
N GLY A 123 22.57 39.46 -38.44
CA GLY A 123 22.41 40.62 -37.57
C GLY A 123 21.01 40.89 -36.99
N ALA A 124 20.79 40.45 -35.74
CA ALA A 124 20.13 41.24 -34.71
C ALA A 124 20.41 40.61 -33.33
N LEU A 125 21.26 41.30 -32.57
CA LEU A 125 21.47 41.08 -31.15
C LEU A 125 20.16 41.39 -30.41
N LEU A 126 19.44 40.35 -29.97
CA LEU A 126 18.38 40.49 -28.97
C LEU A 126 18.74 39.60 -27.80
N LEU A 127 18.93 40.27 -26.66
CA LEU A 127 19.21 39.72 -25.35
C LEU A 127 18.23 38.58 -25.05
N VAL A 128 18.71 37.34 -25.17
CA VAL A 128 18.06 36.20 -24.52
C VAL A 128 18.25 36.46 -23.04
N GLY A 129 17.19 36.91 -22.38
CA GLY A 129 17.11 36.86 -20.93
C GLY A 129 17.25 35.40 -20.54
N SER A 130 18.45 35.00 -20.14
CA SER A 130 18.69 33.76 -19.42
C SER A 130 17.91 33.89 -18.12
N SER A 131 16.67 33.42 -18.12
CA SER A 131 16.06 32.94 -16.89
C SER A 131 17.00 31.85 -16.41
N ALA A 132 17.90 32.20 -15.51
CA ALA A 132 18.52 31.23 -14.64
C ALA A 132 17.35 30.58 -13.91
N GLY A 133 16.83 29.49 -14.50
CA GLY A 133 16.04 28.55 -13.75
C GLY A 133 16.89 28.26 -12.55
N VAL A 134 16.37 28.58 -11.37
CA VAL A 134 16.99 28.12 -10.14
C VAL A 134 16.93 26.60 -10.30
N ALA A 135 18.05 26.02 -10.70
CA ALA A 135 18.26 24.61 -10.45
C ALA A 135 18.25 24.56 -8.93
N HIS A 136 17.11 24.21 -8.35
CA HIS A 136 17.09 23.65 -7.02
C HIS A 136 18.06 22.49 -7.14
N GLY A 137 19.30 22.71 -6.68
CA GLY A 137 20.29 21.66 -6.65
C GLY A 137 19.61 20.55 -5.89
N GLN A 138 19.42 19.40 -6.55
CA GLN A 138 19.03 18.19 -5.84
C GLN A 138 20.16 17.97 -4.85
N THR A 139 19.89 18.33 -3.60
CA THR A 139 20.84 18.08 -2.53
C THR A 139 20.73 16.59 -2.26
N ASP A 140 21.78 15.86 -2.64
CA ASP A 140 21.93 14.44 -2.28
C ASP A 140 22.01 14.24 -0.74
N THR A 141 22.01 15.33 0.04
CA THR A 141 21.95 15.30 1.50
C THR A 141 20.53 15.08 1.96
N LEU A 142 20.33 14.04 2.77
CA LEU A 142 19.07 13.79 3.45
C LEU A 142 18.99 14.59 4.74
N SER A 143 17.81 15.12 5.02
CA SER A 143 17.46 15.66 6.32
C SER A 143 17.09 14.54 7.29
N THR A 144 17.01 14.86 8.59
CA THR A 144 16.45 13.93 9.58
C THR A 144 14.97 13.64 9.29
N THR A 145 14.23 14.58 8.71
CA THR A 145 12.83 14.36 8.29
C THR A 145 12.78 13.28 7.21
N ASP A 146 13.61 13.39 6.18
CA ASP A 146 13.66 12.45 5.04
C ASP A 146 13.99 11.02 5.52
N GLU A 147 15.01 10.87 6.37
CA GLU A 147 15.41 9.56 6.92
C GLU A 147 14.32 8.97 7.83
N THR A 148 13.66 9.80 8.63
CA THR A 148 12.57 9.39 9.52
C THR A 148 11.36 8.95 8.73
N PHE A 149 11.00 9.68 7.66
CA PHE A 149 9.93 9.33 6.75
C PHE A 149 10.19 7.98 6.09
N LEU A 150 11.34 7.81 5.43
CA LEU A 150 11.68 6.56 4.74
C LEU A 150 11.66 5.36 5.69
N THR A 151 12.24 5.50 6.88
CA THR A 151 12.28 4.41 7.87
C THR A 151 10.89 4.07 8.40
N SER A 152 10.13 5.08 8.83
CA SER A 152 8.83 4.87 9.50
C SER A 152 7.75 4.42 8.51
N ALA A 153 7.73 4.99 7.31
CA ALA A 153 6.80 4.59 6.26
C ALA A 153 7.09 3.16 5.78
N HIS A 154 8.36 2.73 5.71
CA HIS A 154 8.70 1.33 5.42
C HIS A 154 8.13 0.38 6.48
N GLN A 155 8.36 0.66 7.77
CA GLN A 155 7.84 -0.18 8.85
C GLN A 155 6.31 -0.21 8.90
N SER A 156 5.66 0.93 8.63
CA SER A 156 4.21 1.00 8.45
C SER A 156 3.75 0.09 7.30
N ASN A 157 4.36 0.19 6.10
CA ASN A 157 4.01 -0.70 4.98
C ASN A 157 4.16 -2.18 5.35
N LEU A 158 5.26 -2.56 6.02
CA LEU A 158 5.46 -3.94 6.46
C LEU A 158 4.36 -4.40 7.42
N ALA A 159 3.92 -3.53 8.33
CA ALA A 159 2.84 -3.81 9.27
C ALA A 159 1.49 -3.97 8.55
N GLU A 160 1.13 -3.03 7.66
CA GLU A 160 -0.16 -3.06 6.95
C GLU A 160 -0.24 -4.23 5.96
N ILE A 161 0.88 -4.60 5.33
CA ILE A 161 0.95 -5.81 4.50
C ILE A 161 0.64 -7.05 5.36
N ALA A 162 1.24 -7.16 6.55
CA ALA A 162 1.00 -8.28 7.44
C ALA A 162 -0.44 -8.29 7.99
N ALA A 163 -0.98 -7.13 8.37
CA ALA A 163 -2.36 -6.98 8.85
C ALA A 163 -3.39 -7.34 7.76
N GLY A 164 -3.17 -6.88 6.53
CA GLY A 164 -4.03 -7.21 5.40
C GLY A 164 -3.96 -8.68 4.98
N GLU A 165 -2.79 -9.33 5.09
CA GLU A 165 -2.67 -10.77 4.87
C GLU A 165 -3.42 -11.59 5.93
N ASP A 166 -3.32 -11.19 7.20
CA ASP A 166 -4.07 -11.81 8.30
C ASP A 166 -5.58 -11.63 8.09
N ALA A 167 -6.05 -10.43 7.74
CA ALA A 167 -7.46 -10.13 7.52
C ALA A 167 -8.13 -11.05 6.51
N ARG A 168 -7.43 -11.39 5.42
CA ARG A 168 -7.95 -12.30 4.37
C ARG A 168 -8.33 -13.67 4.92
N THR A 169 -7.69 -14.13 5.99
CA THR A 169 -7.95 -15.44 6.61
C THR A 169 -8.69 -15.37 7.94
N SER A 170 -8.53 -14.28 8.67
CA SER A 170 -8.97 -14.14 10.06
C SER A 170 -10.27 -13.33 10.20
N ALA A 171 -10.59 -12.48 9.22
CA ALA A 171 -11.80 -11.65 9.27
C ALA A 171 -13.10 -12.46 9.08
N THR A 172 -14.15 -11.96 9.73
CA THR A 172 -15.49 -12.57 9.73
C THR A 172 -16.41 -11.98 8.67
N THR A 173 -16.18 -10.73 8.26
CA THR A 173 -16.94 -10.06 7.20
C THR A 173 -16.19 -10.06 5.87
N GLU A 174 -16.95 -10.10 4.76
CA GLU A 174 -16.36 -10.04 3.42
C GLU A 174 -15.68 -8.69 3.17
N CYS A 175 -16.29 -7.60 3.66
CA CYS A 175 -15.73 -6.26 3.48
C CYS A 175 -14.31 -6.16 4.05
N VAL A 176 -14.07 -6.62 5.29
CA VAL A 176 -12.73 -6.55 5.90
C VAL A 176 -11.71 -7.38 5.11
N LYS A 177 -12.11 -8.52 4.52
CA LYS A 177 -11.23 -9.31 3.65
C LYS A 177 -10.87 -8.55 2.37
N GLU A 178 -11.85 -7.91 1.73
CA GLU A 178 -11.66 -7.13 0.51
C GLU A 178 -10.79 -5.88 0.76
N VAL A 179 -11.01 -5.18 1.86
CA VAL A 179 -10.14 -4.06 2.30
C VAL A 179 -8.73 -4.57 2.57
N GLY A 180 -8.57 -5.66 3.33
CA GLY A 180 -7.27 -6.26 3.60
C GLY A 180 -6.51 -6.67 2.33
N GLU A 181 -7.19 -7.23 1.32
CA GLU A 181 -6.58 -7.49 0.01
C GLU A 181 -6.14 -6.21 -0.70
N THR A 182 -6.97 -5.16 -0.65
CA THR A 182 -6.63 -3.85 -1.23
C THR A 182 -5.38 -3.26 -0.59
N LEU A 183 -5.29 -3.30 0.75
CA LEU A 183 -4.14 -2.81 1.50
C LEU A 183 -2.86 -3.56 1.12
N VAL A 184 -2.89 -4.90 1.06
CA VAL A 184 -1.73 -5.70 0.66
C VAL A 184 -1.21 -5.29 -0.73
N ILE A 185 -2.10 -5.07 -1.69
CA ILE A 185 -1.72 -4.71 -3.06
C ILE A 185 -1.06 -3.32 -3.10
N ASP A 186 -1.71 -2.34 -2.48
CA ASP A 186 -1.27 -0.95 -2.57
C ASP A 186 -0.03 -0.71 -1.70
N HIS A 187 0.03 -1.22 -0.46
CA HIS A 187 1.20 -1.07 0.40
C HIS A 187 2.44 -1.78 -0.15
N ARG A 188 2.31 -2.92 -0.83
CA ARG A 188 3.45 -3.53 -1.55
C ARG A 188 4.03 -2.59 -2.60
N ARG A 189 3.18 -1.92 -3.37
CA ARG A 189 3.64 -0.98 -4.42
C ARG A 189 4.29 0.26 -3.82
N LEU A 190 3.72 0.78 -2.73
CA LEU A 190 4.29 1.89 -1.97
C LEU A 190 5.67 1.49 -1.43
N ASP A 191 5.79 0.30 -0.84
CA ASP A 191 7.02 -0.19 -0.24
C ASP A 191 8.11 -0.53 -1.25
N ASP A 192 7.75 -1.10 -2.39
CA ASP A 192 8.67 -1.35 -3.50
C ASP A 192 9.28 -0.02 -4.00
N SER A 193 8.45 1.01 -4.14
CA SER A 193 8.89 2.34 -4.58
C SER A 193 9.79 3.00 -3.54
N LEU A 194 9.42 2.91 -2.26
CA LEU A 194 10.19 3.42 -1.14
C LEU A 194 11.55 2.73 -1.03
N THR A 195 11.57 1.40 -1.01
CA THR A 195 12.79 0.60 -0.88
C THR A 195 13.75 0.86 -2.05
N ALA A 196 13.22 1.01 -3.26
CA ALA A 196 14.01 1.36 -4.43
C ALA A 196 14.65 2.77 -4.31
N LEU A 197 13.93 3.74 -3.73
CA LEU A 197 14.48 5.07 -3.47
C LEU A 197 15.52 5.04 -2.35
N ALA A 198 15.21 4.42 -1.21
CA ALA A 198 16.12 4.26 -0.08
C ALA A 198 17.45 3.61 -0.51
N GLY A 199 17.39 2.58 -1.37
CA GLY A 199 18.57 1.95 -1.95
C GLY A 199 19.43 2.88 -2.80
N ARG A 200 18.82 3.78 -3.59
CA ARG A 200 19.57 4.80 -4.36
C ARG A 200 20.22 5.84 -3.44
N LEU A 201 19.52 6.21 -2.37
CA LEU A 201 19.97 7.20 -1.40
C LEU A 201 20.88 6.61 -0.31
N ASN A 202 21.15 5.30 -0.35
CA ASN A 202 21.95 4.56 0.64
C ASN A 202 21.40 4.65 2.07
N VAL A 203 20.07 4.72 2.22
CA VAL A 203 19.39 4.65 3.51
C VAL A 203 19.20 3.19 3.90
N ALA A 204 19.65 2.82 5.10
CA ALA A 204 19.42 1.49 5.64
C ALA A 204 17.99 1.40 6.20
N LEU A 205 17.20 0.47 5.67
CA LEU A 205 15.84 0.21 6.15
C LEU A 205 15.85 -0.99 7.11
N PRO A 206 15.03 -0.96 8.18
CA PRO A 206 14.80 -2.12 9.04
C PRO A 206 14.07 -3.23 8.27
N ASP A 207 14.27 -4.49 8.63
CA ASP A 207 13.69 -5.66 7.95
C ASP A 207 12.36 -6.12 8.55
N ALA A 208 11.84 -5.39 9.54
CA ALA A 208 10.63 -5.74 10.28
C ALA A 208 9.85 -4.50 10.74
N PRO A 209 8.54 -4.63 10.98
CA PRO A 209 7.76 -3.64 11.72
C PRO A 209 8.36 -3.33 13.09
N THR A 210 7.98 -2.22 13.71
CA THR A 210 8.40 -1.91 15.08
C THR A 210 7.93 -2.98 16.07
N PRO A 211 8.56 -3.13 17.25
CA PRO A 211 8.07 -4.02 18.29
C PRO A 211 6.61 -3.75 18.68
N GLU A 212 6.20 -2.49 18.71
CA GLU A 212 4.82 -2.09 19.00
C GLU A 212 3.86 -2.56 17.91
N GLN A 213 4.20 -2.37 16.62
CA GLN A 213 3.40 -2.86 15.50
C GLN A 213 3.30 -4.39 15.50
N GLN A 214 4.40 -5.09 15.80
CA GLN A 214 4.40 -6.55 15.94
C GLN A 214 3.49 -7.03 17.08
N GLN A 215 3.46 -6.31 18.20
CA GLN A 215 2.55 -6.62 19.30
C GLN A 215 1.08 -6.40 18.88
N THR A 216 0.77 -5.31 18.20
CA THR A 216 -0.57 -5.05 17.66
C THR A 216 -1.01 -6.17 16.70
N LEU A 217 -0.14 -6.61 15.79
CA LEU A 217 -0.43 -7.74 14.89
C LEU A 217 -0.69 -9.04 15.66
N ALA A 218 0.09 -9.31 16.73
CA ALA A 218 -0.11 -10.49 17.56
C ALA A 218 -1.45 -10.43 18.33
N ASP A 219 -1.84 -9.26 18.81
CA ASP A 219 -3.11 -9.04 19.50
C ASP A 219 -4.31 -9.22 18.55
N LEU A 220 -4.22 -8.73 17.30
CA LEU A 220 -5.22 -8.99 16.26
C LEU A 220 -5.34 -10.48 15.94
N ALA A 221 -4.22 -11.17 15.72
CA ALA A 221 -4.22 -12.60 15.42
C ALA A 221 -4.85 -13.44 16.54
N ALA A 222 -4.76 -13.01 17.80
CA ALA A 222 -5.41 -13.68 18.93
C ALA A 222 -6.95 -13.59 18.89
N LEU A 223 -7.52 -12.66 18.12
CA LEU A 223 -8.96 -12.46 17.95
C LEU A 223 -9.53 -13.17 16.72
N ALA A 224 -8.70 -13.84 15.92
CA ALA A 224 -9.05 -14.40 14.62
C ALA A 224 -10.38 -15.19 14.63
N GLY A 225 -11.21 -14.93 13.62
CA GLY A 225 -12.51 -15.58 13.44
C GLY A 225 -13.64 -15.10 14.36
N THR A 226 -13.40 -14.07 15.18
CA THR A 226 -14.42 -13.46 16.04
C THR A 226 -14.90 -12.12 15.49
N PRO A 227 -16.13 -11.65 15.78
CA PRO A 227 -16.56 -10.31 15.39
C PRO A 227 -15.68 -9.19 15.96
N THR A 228 -15.05 -9.43 17.12
CA THR A 228 -14.09 -8.50 17.73
C THR A 228 -12.82 -8.35 16.89
N TYR A 229 -12.47 -9.35 16.07
CA TYR A 229 -11.39 -9.22 15.10
C TYR A 229 -11.64 -8.05 14.16
N ASP A 230 -12.78 -8.06 13.46
CA ASP A 230 -13.12 -7.05 12.46
C ASP A 230 -13.20 -5.64 13.09
N GLU A 231 -13.75 -5.54 14.31
CA GLU A 231 -13.82 -4.26 15.04
C GLU A 231 -12.44 -3.70 15.41
N GLU A 232 -11.55 -4.53 15.96
CA GLU A 232 -10.21 -4.09 16.36
C GLU A 232 -9.32 -3.87 15.14
N TRP A 233 -9.45 -4.69 14.10
CA TRP A 233 -8.74 -4.51 12.83
C TRP A 233 -9.06 -3.15 12.21
N LEU A 234 -10.34 -2.80 12.06
CA LEU A 234 -10.74 -1.50 11.51
C LEU A 234 -10.22 -0.32 12.35
N ARG A 235 -10.19 -0.44 13.68
CA ARG A 235 -9.63 0.60 14.57
C ARG A 235 -8.12 0.74 14.43
N THR A 236 -7.42 -0.40 14.33
CA THR A 236 -5.96 -0.42 14.13
C THR A 236 -5.61 0.23 12.79
N GLU A 237 -6.28 -0.15 11.72
CA GLU A 237 -6.07 0.41 10.38
C GLU A 237 -6.39 1.91 10.36
N GLU A 238 -7.51 2.35 10.95
CA GLU A 238 -7.83 3.77 11.05
C GLU A 238 -6.72 4.56 11.77
N ALA A 239 -6.24 4.06 12.90
CA ALA A 239 -5.18 4.71 13.66
C ALA A 239 -3.84 4.74 12.90
N GLY A 240 -3.46 3.63 12.25
CA GLY A 240 -2.25 3.51 11.43
C GLY A 240 -2.25 4.46 10.24
N HIS A 241 -3.36 4.54 9.52
CA HIS A 241 -3.51 5.42 8.36
C HIS A 241 -3.49 6.91 8.75
N ARG A 242 -4.11 7.29 9.88
CA ARG A 242 -4.02 8.67 10.39
C ARG A 242 -2.59 9.06 10.75
N ALA A 243 -1.88 8.21 11.48
CA ALA A 243 -0.48 8.45 11.85
C ALA A 243 0.42 8.53 10.59
N THR A 244 0.16 7.69 9.60
CA THR A 244 0.93 7.69 8.34
C THR A 244 0.65 8.93 7.50
N LEU A 245 -0.59 9.44 7.47
CA LEU A 245 -0.90 10.71 6.82
C LEU A 245 -0.21 11.91 7.49
N GLU A 246 -0.13 11.92 8.82
CA GLU A 246 0.65 12.93 9.56
C GLU A 246 2.14 12.86 9.18
N LEU A 247 2.71 11.65 9.14
CA LEU A 247 4.09 11.42 8.72
C LEU A 247 4.36 11.88 7.26
N ILE A 248 3.43 11.59 6.35
CA ILE A 248 3.49 12.03 4.95
C ILE A 248 3.42 13.57 4.88
N ASP A 249 2.51 14.19 5.62
CA ASP A 249 2.36 15.64 5.63
C ASP A 249 3.60 16.33 6.23
N ASP A 250 4.22 15.74 7.26
CA ASP A 250 5.48 16.24 7.82
C ASP A 250 6.63 16.20 6.81
N GLU A 251 6.77 15.11 6.04
CA GLU A 251 7.77 15.02 4.96
C GLU A 251 7.51 16.03 3.85
N ILE A 252 6.27 16.17 3.38
CA ILE A 252 5.92 17.11 2.32
C ILE A 252 6.24 18.56 2.73
N ASN A 253 6.06 18.90 4.00
CA ASN A 253 6.23 20.27 4.49
C ASN A 253 7.64 20.56 5.02
N GLY A 254 8.37 19.54 5.47
CA GLY A 254 9.62 19.68 6.23
C GLY A 254 10.79 18.86 5.71
N GLY A 255 10.61 18.08 4.64
CA GLY A 255 11.68 17.37 3.96
C GLY A 255 12.61 18.30 3.18
N GLU A 256 13.82 17.83 2.89
CA GLU A 256 14.82 18.56 2.09
C GLU A 256 15.13 17.85 0.76
N ASN A 257 15.09 16.51 0.73
CA ASN A 257 15.33 15.75 -0.48
C ASN A 257 14.10 15.69 -1.39
N ALA A 258 14.22 16.27 -2.58
CA ALA A 258 13.12 16.35 -3.54
C ALA A 258 12.56 14.99 -4.02
N GLU A 259 13.35 13.91 -4.05
CA GLU A 259 12.84 12.58 -4.40
C GLU A 259 12.01 11.96 -3.26
N VAL A 260 12.37 12.23 -2.00
CA VAL A 260 11.63 11.74 -0.83
C VAL A 260 10.31 12.48 -0.67
N ILE A 261 10.33 13.80 -0.83
CA ILE A 261 9.11 14.63 -0.89
C ILE A 261 8.17 14.13 -1.99
N ALA A 262 8.69 13.89 -3.20
CA ALA A 262 7.88 13.41 -4.32
C ALA A 262 7.29 12.00 -4.06
N LEU A 263 8.03 11.13 -3.36
CA LEU A 263 7.52 9.83 -2.92
C LEU A 263 6.36 10.00 -1.93
N ALA A 264 6.48 10.91 -0.95
CA ALA A 264 5.43 11.21 0.02
C ALA A 264 4.18 11.80 -0.64
N GLU A 265 4.34 12.77 -1.56
CA GLU A 265 3.24 13.35 -2.35
C GLU A 265 2.47 12.28 -3.14
N ALA A 266 3.17 11.30 -3.73
CA ALA A 266 2.57 10.21 -4.48
C ALA A 266 1.82 9.19 -3.58
N ALA A 267 2.33 8.95 -2.36
CA ALA A 267 1.72 8.03 -1.39
C ALA A 267 0.43 8.61 -0.77
N ARG A 268 0.41 9.92 -0.51
CA ARG A 268 -0.67 10.61 0.21
C ARG A 268 -2.09 10.27 -0.25
N PRO A 269 -2.45 10.37 -1.55
CA PRO A 269 -3.83 10.08 -1.98
C PRO A 269 -4.23 8.62 -1.80
N VAL A 270 -3.27 7.68 -1.83
CA VAL A 270 -3.53 6.26 -1.62
C VAL A 270 -3.87 6.00 -0.15
N VAL A 271 -3.05 6.49 0.78
CA VAL A 271 -3.28 6.33 2.22
C VAL A 271 -4.55 7.06 2.67
N ALA A 272 -4.87 8.22 2.07
CA ALA A 272 -6.11 8.92 2.34
C ALA A 272 -7.35 8.11 1.91
N LEU A 273 -7.30 7.46 0.75
CA LEU A 273 -8.36 6.57 0.29
C LEU A 273 -8.53 5.38 1.24
N HIS A 274 -7.43 4.78 1.68
CA HIS A 274 -7.49 3.66 2.62
C HIS A 274 -8.09 4.06 3.96
N LEU A 275 -7.77 5.26 4.48
CA LEU A 275 -8.43 5.81 5.67
C LEU A 275 -9.94 5.91 5.47
N GLU A 276 -10.41 6.41 4.31
CA GLU A 276 -11.84 6.48 4.00
C GLU A 276 -12.52 5.11 4.03
N MET A 277 -11.80 4.03 3.67
CA MET A 277 -12.32 2.67 3.68
C MET A 277 -12.51 2.09 5.09
N VAL A 278 -11.85 2.65 6.11
CA VAL A 278 -11.87 2.13 7.50
C VAL A 278 -12.39 3.12 8.55
N GLU A 279 -12.65 4.38 8.17
CA GLU A 279 -12.93 5.48 9.11
C GLU A 279 -14.22 5.31 9.93
N GLY A 280 -14.09 5.51 11.24
CA GLY A 280 -15.17 5.42 12.20
C GLY A 280 -15.51 3.97 12.56
N GLY A 281 -14.57 3.05 12.36
CA GLY A 281 -14.79 1.61 12.54
C GLY A 281 -15.79 1.02 11.54
N ARG A 282 -16.00 1.70 10.41
CA ARG A 282 -16.84 1.21 9.31
C ARG A 282 -15.94 0.64 8.24
N CYS A 283 -16.40 -0.43 7.60
CA CYS A 283 -15.74 -0.99 6.45
C CYS A 283 -16.49 -0.58 5.20
N ASP A 284 -15.82 0.15 4.31
CA ASP A 284 -16.31 0.55 3.00
C ASP A 284 -15.34 0.02 1.94
N ALA A 285 -15.73 -1.06 1.25
CA ALA A 285 -14.93 -1.61 0.15
C ALA A 285 -14.73 -0.55 -0.93
N ARG A 286 -13.56 -0.56 -1.59
CA ARG A 286 -13.15 0.45 -2.57
C ARG A 286 -14.29 0.69 -3.57
N PRO A 287 -14.75 1.94 -3.78
CA PRO A 287 -15.86 2.20 -4.68
C PRO A 287 -15.56 1.61 -6.05
N SER A 288 -16.50 0.83 -6.60
CA SER A 288 -16.41 0.25 -7.94
C SER A 288 -16.54 1.35 -9.00
N GLY A 289 -15.52 2.19 -9.12
CA GLY A 289 -15.46 3.29 -10.07
C GLY A 289 -14.02 3.45 -10.55
N ASN A 290 -13.81 3.19 -11.85
CA ASN A 290 -12.54 3.31 -12.55
C ASN A 290 -11.74 4.54 -12.10
N VAL A 291 -10.58 4.30 -11.48
CA VAL A 291 -9.49 5.26 -11.47
C VAL A 291 -8.44 4.70 -12.43
N ASP A 292 -8.72 4.89 -13.72
CA ASP A 292 -7.76 4.69 -14.82
C ASP A 292 -6.76 5.86 -14.88
#